data_AF-A0A966QFU9-F1
#
_entry.id   AF-A0A966QFU9-F1
#
_cell.length_a   1.000
_cell.length_b   1.000
_cell.length_c   1.000
_cell.angle_alpha   90.00
_cell.angle_beta   90.00
_cell.angle_gamma   90.00
#
_symmetry.space_group_name_H-M   'P 1'
#
loop_
_entity.id
_entity.type
_entity.pdbx_description
1 polymer ?
#
loop_
_entity_poly.entity_id
_entity_poly.type
_entity_poly.pdbx_seq_one_letter_code
_entity_poly.pdbx_strand_id
1 'polypeptide(L)'
;MAQRLRPVPLVLAALGGLLGGPALAAPFSPNPVSFAGFANETYRLQGKDVFFKNLGPCVKEGQGGYRCLGGDALVGVPQKNGRNFCKLGALWYVPFSRTVQYRTTSCTFHSDKQRLIDQGQDLLRKGLNTLENYSK
;
A
#
# COMPACT_ATOMS: atom_id res chain seq x y z
N MET A 1 9.93 -35.57 68.39
CA MET A 1 9.78 -34.09 68.46
C MET A 1 10.06 -33.50 67.09
N ALA A 2 9.24 -32.50 66.72
CA ALA A 2 9.41 -31.53 65.64
C ALA A 2 9.26 -32.02 64.16
N GLN A 3 7.99 -32.09 63.73
CA GLN A 3 7.59 -31.67 62.37
C GLN A 3 7.96 -30.19 62.17
N ARG A 4 8.62 -29.85 61.06
CA ARG A 4 8.68 -28.47 60.55
C ARG A 4 8.06 -28.42 59.17
N LEU A 5 6.77 -28.10 59.12
CA LEU A 5 6.14 -27.55 57.92
C LEU A 5 6.83 -26.22 57.58
N ARG A 6 7.36 -26.11 56.37
CA ARG A 6 7.78 -24.83 55.80
C ARG A 6 6.64 -24.31 54.92
N PRO A 7 6.16 -23.07 55.09
CA PRO A 7 5.20 -22.47 54.18
C PRO A 7 5.94 -22.10 52.88
N VAL A 8 5.46 -22.64 51.76
CA VAL A 8 5.85 -22.22 50.42
C VAL A 8 5.17 -20.87 50.16
N PRO A 9 5.90 -19.76 49.93
CA PRO A 9 5.25 -18.51 49.57
C PRO A 9 4.74 -18.61 48.13
N LEU A 10 3.42 -18.58 48.04
CA LEU A 10 2.61 -18.43 46.84
C LEU A 10 2.85 -17.02 46.27
N VAL A 11 3.85 -16.87 45.41
CA VAL A 11 4.05 -15.65 44.60
C VAL A 11 4.04 -16.07 43.13
N LEU A 12 2.85 -16.38 42.63
CA LEU A 12 2.61 -16.72 41.23
C LEU A 12 1.38 -15.94 40.72
N ALA A 13 1.43 -14.62 40.76
CA ALA A 13 0.34 -13.78 40.21
C ALA A 13 0.80 -12.34 39.96
N ALA A 14 1.74 -12.10 39.05
CA ALA A 14 2.05 -10.74 38.58
C ALA A 14 2.64 -10.66 37.15
N LEU A 15 2.41 -11.65 36.28
CA LEU A 15 2.96 -11.67 34.91
C LEU A 15 1.88 -11.74 33.81
N GLY A 16 0.65 -11.33 34.11
CA GLY A 16 -0.48 -11.41 33.15
C GLY A 16 -0.81 -10.12 32.39
N GLY A 17 -0.11 -9.00 32.62
CA GLY A 17 -0.62 -7.66 32.27
C GLY A 17 0.07 -6.89 31.14
N LEU A 18 0.88 -7.52 30.27
CA LEU A 18 1.75 -6.78 29.31
C LEU A 18 1.65 -7.24 27.84
N LEU A 19 0.60 -7.98 27.46
CA LEU A 19 0.39 -8.36 26.04
C LEU A 19 -0.40 -7.32 25.22
N GLY A 20 -0.56 -6.11 25.73
CA GLY A 20 -0.98 -4.96 24.91
C GLY A 20 0.24 -4.37 24.20
N GLY A 21 0.67 -5.00 23.10
CA GLY A 21 1.74 -4.44 22.26
C GLY A 21 1.40 -2.99 21.85
N PRO A 22 2.37 -2.07 21.79
CA PRO A 22 2.09 -0.69 21.43
C PRO A 22 1.41 -0.67 20.07
N ALA A 23 0.25 -0.02 19.98
CA ALA A 23 -0.36 0.29 18.70
C ALA A 23 0.64 1.17 17.93
N LEU A 24 1.42 0.56 17.04
CA LEU A 24 2.39 1.28 16.24
C LEU A 24 1.60 2.15 15.26
N ALA A 25 1.61 3.45 15.50
CA ALA A 25 1.04 4.42 14.58
C ALA A 25 1.69 4.24 13.20
N ALA A 26 0.88 4.32 12.15
CA ALA A 26 1.39 4.32 10.79
C ALA A 26 2.40 5.47 10.62
N PRO A 27 3.54 5.26 9.93
CA PRO A 27 4.55 6.29 9.70
C PRO A 27 4.14 7.32 8.63
N PHE A 28 2.83 7.52 8.44
CA PHE A 28 2.24 8.38 7.44
C PHE A 28 0.90 8.93 7.93
N SER A 29 0.48 10.07 7.38
CA SER A 29 -0.85 10.62 7.63
C SER A 29 -1.92 9.71 7.00
N PRO A 30 -3.06 9.43 7.67
CA PRO A 30 -4.08 8.49 7.22
C PRO A 30 -4.95 9.07 6.09
N ASN A 31 -4.32 9.47 4.98
CA ASN A 31 -4.98 9.89 3.75
C ASN A 31 -4.39 9.10 2.54
N PRO A 32 -5.16 8.94 1.44
CA PRO A 32 -4.76 8.12 0.31
C PRO A 32 -3.46 8.58 -0.36
N VAL A 33 -3.20 9.90 -0.41
CA VAL A 33 -2.03 10.46 -1.08
C VAL A 33 -0.76 10.16 -0.30
N SER A 34 -0.75 10.44 1.01
CA SER A 34 0.38 10.13 1.88
C SER A 34 0.65 8.63 1.94
N PHE A 35 -0.40 7.80 1.95
CA PHE A 35 -0.24 6.35 1.94
C PHE A 35 0.33 5.83 0.61
N ALA A 36 -0.13 6.37 -0.53
CA ALA A 36 0.46 6.04 -1.83
C ALA A 36 1.95 6.39 -1.88
N GLY A 37 2.33 7.57 -1.36
CA GLY A 37 3.73 7.97 -1.24
C GLY A 37 4.56 7.00 -0.40
N PHE A 38 4.07 6.63 0.78
CA PHE A 38 4.73 5.65 1.65
C PHE A 38 4.85 4.26 0.99
N ALA A 39 3.79 3.79 0.33
CA ALA A 39 3.78 2.52 -0.38
C ALA A 39 4.79 2.50 -1.53
N ASN A 40 4.82 3.55 -2.35
CA ASN A 40 5.75 3.69 -3.46
C ASN A 40 7.20 3.70 -2.97
N GLU A 41 7.49 4.44 -1.92
CA GLU A 41 8.82 4.48 -1.32
C GLU A 41 9.22 3.11 -0.77
N THR A 42 8.30 2.41 -0.09
CA THR A 42 8.53 1.07 0.44
C THR A 42 8.92 0.07 -0.66
N TYR A 43 8.23 0.07 -1.80
CA TYR A 43 8.56 -0.82 -2.92
C TYR A 43 9.83 -0.39 -3.66
N ARG A 44 10.08 0.92 -3.78
CA ARG A 44 11.32 1.47 -4.34
C ARG A 44 12.55 1.02 -3.55
N LEU A 45 12.49 1.11 -2.22
CA LEU A 45 13.57 0.65 -1.33
C LEU A 45 13.78 -0.87 -1.38
N GLN A 46 12.76 -1.63 -1.74
CA GLN A 46 12.85 -3.08 -1.98
C GLN A 46 13.36 -3.44 -3.39
N GLY A 47 13.68 -2.46 -4.23
CA GLY A 47 14.10 -2.68 -5.62
C GLY A 47 12.98 -3.21 -6.52
N LYS A 48 11.71 -3.04 -6.13
CA LYS A 48 10.56 -3.46 -6.91
C LYS A 48 10.03 -2.29 -7.73
N ASP A 49 9.94 -2.46 -9.05
CA ASP A 49 9.33 -1.47 -9.95
C ASP A 49 7.80 -1.56 -9.87
N VAL A 50 7.23 -1.09 -8.77
CA VAL A 50 5.78 -1.00 -8.56
C VAL A 50 5.43 0.42 -8.15
N PHE A 51 4.44 1.00 -8.82
CA PHE A 51 3.96 2.35 -8.54
C PHE A 51 2.44 2.38 -8.41
N PHE A 52 1.97 2.82 -7.24
CA PHE A 52 0.56 2.96 -6.90
C PHE A 52 0.07 4.39 -7.12
N LYS A 53 -1.12 4.53 -7.70
CA LYS A 53 -1.78 5.82 -7.91
C LYS A 53 -3.30 5.68 -7.91
N ASN A 54 -4.00 6.81 -7.93
CA ASN A 54 -5.46 6.87 -8.01
C ASN A 54 -6.14 5.98 -6.95
N LEU A 55 -5.60 5.94 -5.74
CA LEU A 55 -6.14 5.09 -4.67
C LEU A 55 -7.60 5.47 -4.40
N GLY A 56 -8.43 4.44 -4.25
CA GLY A 56 -9.84 4.59 -3.88
C GLY A 56 -10.02 4.97 -2.41
N PRO A 57 -11.26 4.86 -1.89
CA PRO A 57 -11.54 5.09 -0.48
C PRO A 57 -10.66 4.25 0.42
N CYS A 58 -10.13 4.87 1.48
CA CYS A 58 -9.26 4.22 2.44
C CYS A 58 -9.86 4.27 3.84
N VAL A 59 -9.63 3.20 4.60
CA VAL A 59 -10.12 3.01 5.96
C VAL A 59 -8.95 2.76 6.88
N LYS A 60 -9.01 3.37 8.07
CA LYS A 60 -8.10 3.05 9.17
C LYS A 60 -8.55 1.74 9.79
N GLU A 61 -7.65 0.78 9.87
CA GLU A 61 -7.88 -0.49 10.55
C GLU A 61 -7.37 -0.41 11.99
N GLY A 62 -7.79 -1.37 12.83
CA GLY A 62 -7.31 -1.47 14.21
C GLY A 62 -5.77 -1.56 14.29
N GLN A 63 -5.22 -1.19 15.44
CA GLN A 63 -3.77 -1.30 15.72
C GLN A 63 -2.86 -0.50 14.77
N GLY A 64 -3.38 0.56 14.13
CA GLY A 64 -2.61 1.43 13.24
C GLY A 64 -2.57 0.96 11.78
N GLY A 65 -3.35 -0.06 11.43
CA GLY A 65 -3.50 -0.52 10.05
C GLY A 65 -4.18 0.53 9.17
N TYR A 66 -3.96 0.44 7.87
CA TYR A 66 -4.58 1.35 6.90
C TYR A 66 -4.76 0.63 5.58
N ARG A 67 -5.96 0.69 4.99
CA ARG A 67 -6.31 -0.05 3.78
C ARG A 67 -7.10 0.80 2.81
N CYS A 68 -6.69 0.82 1.56
CA CYS A 68 -7.47 1.38 0.45
C CYS A 68 -8.15 0.26 -0.33
N LEU A 69 -9.41 0.48 -0.71
CA LEU A 69 -10.30 -0.51 -1.34
C LEU A 69 -10.21 -0.52 -2.88
N GLY A 70 -9.15 0.07 -3.43
CA GLY A 70 -8.93 0.09 -4.86
C GLY A 70 -7.89 1.11 -5.29
N GLY A 71 -7.73 1.24 -6.60
CA GLY A 71 -6.78 2.14 -7.25
C GLY A 71 -6.06 1.46 -8.40
N ASP A 72 -4.93 2.02 -8.80
CA ASP A 72 -4.11 1.52 -9.89
C ASP A 72 -2.70 1.17 -9.38
N ALA A 73 -2.14 0.08 -9.91
CA ALA A 73 -0.73 -0.28 -9.75
C ALA A 73 -0.08 -0.43 -11.13
N LEU A 74 1.05 0.23 -11.32
CA LEU A 74 1.92 0.07 -12.47
C LEU A 74 3.06 -0.85 -12.06
N VAL A 75 3.13 -2.04 -12.64
CA VAL A 75 4.15 -3.04 -12.29
C VAL A 75 5.09 -3.22 -13.48
N GLY A 76 6.37 -2.94 -13.29
CA GLY A 76 7.42 -3.23 -14.25
C GLY A 76 7.54 -4.73 -14.48
N VAL A 77 7.72 -5.13 -15.74
CA VAL A 77 7.92 -6.53 -16.10
C VAL A 77 9.40 -6.75 -16.38
N PRO A 78 10.10 -7.63 -15.63
CA PRO A 78 11.50 -7.90 -15.89
C PRO A 78 11.69 -8.42 -17.32
N GLN A 79 12.74 -7.94 -17.98
CA GLN A 79 13.13 -8.33 -19.35
C GLN A 79 12.13 -7.98 -20.47
N LYS A 80 11.08 -7.19 -20.19
CA LYS A 80 10.16 -6.67 -21.22
C LYS A 80 10.10 -5.15 -21.15
N ASN A 81 10.15 -4.49 -22.30
CA ASN A 81 9.96 -3.04 -22.41
C ASN A 81 8.46 -2.70 -22.32
N GLY A 82 7.95 -2.64 -21.09
CA GLY A 82 6.57 -2.29 -20.80
C GLY A 82 6.21 -2.48 -19.33
N ARG A 83 4.94 -2.18 -19.01
CA ARG A 83 4.40 -2.27 -17.66
C ARG A 83 3.03 -2.93 -17.66
N ASN A 84 2.74 -3.67 -16.59
CA ASN A 84 1.38 -4.10 -16.29
C ASN A 84 0.64 -2.95 -15.62
N PHE A 85 -0.49 -2.58 -16.21
CA PHE A 85 -1.45 -1.66 -15.65
C PHE A 85 -2.49 -2.51 -14.92
N CYS A 86 -2.35 -2.58 -13.60
CA CYS A 86 -3.19 -3.39 -12.75
C CYS A 86 -4.23 -2.54 -12.02
N LYS A 87 -5.48 -3.00 -12.01
CA LYS A 87 -6.49 -2.50 -11.07
C LYS A 87 -6.27 -3.16 -9.72
N LEU A 88 -6.26 -2.35 -8.67
CA LEU A 88 -6.16 -2.82 -7.29
C LEU A 88 -7.55 -3.22 -6.80
N GLY A 89 -7.61 -4.37 -6.13
CA GLY A 89 -8.72 -4.72 -5.24
C GLY A 89 -8.49 -4.20 -3.83
N ALA A 90 -7.22 -4.17 -3.38
CA ALA A 90 -6.84 -3.53 -2.14
C ALA A 90 -5.34 -3.22 -2.09
N LEU A 91 -4.97 -2.21 -1.30
CA LEU A 91 -3.61 -1.90 -0.86
C LEU A 91 -3.66 -1.62 0.64
N TRP A 92 -2.86 -2.30 1.45
CA TRP A 92 -2.90 -2.15 2.90
C TRP A 92 -1.52 -2.16 3.57
N TYR A 93 -1.47 -1.48 4.71
CA TYR A 93 -0.33 -1.43 5.61
C TYR A 93 -0.55 -2.37 6.79
N VAL A 94 0.46 -3.21 7.07
CA VAL A 94 0.48 -4.11 8.21
C VAL A 94 1.42 -3.53 9.29
N PRO A 95 0.88 -3.05 10.43
CA PRO A 95 1.67 -2.30 11.42
C PRO A 95 2.78 -3.12 12.10
N PHE A 96 2.49 -4.37 12.43
CA PHE A 96 3.44 -5.25 13.14
C PHE A 96 4.68 -5.54 12.29
N SER A 97 4.51 -5.85 11.01
CA SER A 97 5.62 -6.13 10.09
C SER A 97 6.16 -4.87 9.39
N ARG A 98 5.51 -3.72 9.55
CA ARG A 98 5.79 -2.47 8.84
C ARG A 98 5.87 -2.65 7.32
N THR A 99 5.04 -3.54 6.79
CA THR A 99 5.03 -3.85 5.36
C THR A 99 3.78 -3.30 4.69
N VAL A 100 3.91 -3.04 3.39
CA VAL A 100 2.80 -2.74 2.50
C VAL A 100 2.53 -3.98 1.66
N GLN A 101 1.26 -4.34 1.52
CA GLN A 101 0.79 -5.44 0.70
C GLN A 101 -0.33 -4.97 -0.21
N TYR A 102 -0.49 -5.61 -1.36
CA TYR A 102 -1.55 -5.28 -2.29
C TYR A 102 -2.11 -6.53 -2.97
N ARG A 103 -3.34 -6.39 -3.46
CA ARG A 103 -4.02 -7.38 -4.27
C ARG A 103 -4.54 -6.69 -5.53
N THR A 104 -4.29 -7.28 -6.68
CA THR A 104 -4.83 -6.84 -7.97
C THR A 104 -6.11 -7.60 -8.30
N THR A 105 -7.00 -6.97 -9.07
CA THR A 105 -8.22 -7.58 -9.63
C THR A 105 -8.06 -7.93 -11.10
N SER A 106 -7.39 -7.07 -11.86
CA SER A 106 -7.05 -7.30 -13.26
C SER A 106 -5.72 -6.63 -13.59
N CYS A 107 -5.00 -7.15 -14.59
CA CYS A 107 -3.76 -6.58 -15.09
C CYS A 107 -3.72 -6.68 -16.61
N THR A 108 -3.43 -5.56 -17.27
CA THR A 108 -3.22 -5.51 -18.71
C THR A 108 -1.79 -5.07 -18.98
N PHE A 109 -1.06 -5.83 -19.79
CA PHE A 109 0.28 -5.43 -20.21
C PHE A 109 0.19 -4.37 -21.31
N HIS A 110 0.89 -3.26 -21.12
CA HIS A 110 1.11 -2.29 -22.18
C HIS A 110 2.62 -2.22 -22.45
N SER A 111 3.00 -2.46 -23.70
CA SER A 111 4.36 -2.20 -24.15
C SER A 111 4.63 -0.69 -24.14
N ASP A 112 5.90 -0.31 -23.99
CA ASP A 112 6.27 1.11 -24.02
C ASP A 112 5.91 1.77 -25.36
N LYS A 113 5.99 1.00 -26.46
CA LYS A 113 5.57 1.46 -27.78
C LYS A 113 4.07 1.78 -27.83
N GLN A 114 3.24 0.89 -27.28
CA GLN A 114 1.79 1.13 -27.21
C GLN A 114 1.48 2.35 -26.34
N ARG A 115 2.16 2.49 -25.19
CA ARG A 115 2.00 3.65 -24.31
C ARG A 115 2.32 4.97 -25.00
N LEU A 116 3.42 5.02 -25.77
CA LEU A 116 3.81 6.22 -26.52
C LEU A 116 2.78 6.57 -27.61
N ILE A 117 2.23 5.56 -28.29
CA ILE A 117 1.17 5.76 -29.28
C ILE A 117 -0.09 6.32 -28.61
N ASP A 118 -0.56 5.69 -27.53
CA ASP A 118 -1.78 6.11 -26.82
C ASP A 118 -1.63 7.54 -26.25
N GLN A 119 -0.47 7.87 -25.67
CA GLN A 119 -0.17 9.21 -25.16
C GLN A 119 -0.07 10.25 -26.28
N GLY A 120 0.55 9.89 -27.41
CA GLY A 120 0.62 10.76 -28.58
C GLY A 120 -0.76 11.08 -29.14
N GLN A 121 -1.64 10.08 -29.26
CA GLN A 121 -3.01 10.27 -29.72
C GLN A 121 -3.84 11.16 -28.79
N ASP A 122 -3.71 10.97 -27.47
CA ASP A 122 -4.41 11.82 -26.49
C ASP A 122 -3.97 13.29 -26.57
N LEU A 123 -2.66 13.54 -26.74
CA LEU A 123 -2.13 14.89 -26.93
C LEU A 123 -2.64 15.53 -28.22
N LEU A 124 -2.63 14.80 -29.34
CA LEU A 124 -3.16 15.28 -30.62
C LEU A 124 -4.64 15.64 -30.49
N ARG A 125 -5.43 14.79 -29.84
CA ARG A 125 -6.86 15.03 -29.63
C ARG A 125 -7.13 16.26 -28.77
N LYS A 126 -6.36 16.46 -27.71
CA LYS A 126 -6.42 17.67 -26.86
C LYS A 126 -6.01 18.93 -27.62
N GLY A 127 -4.98 18.83 -28.47
CA GLY A 127 -4.54 19.93 -29.33
C GLY A 127 -5.63 20.32 -30.34
N LEU A 128 -6.20 19.34 -31.05
CA LEU A 128 -7.31 19.53 -31.99
C LEU A 128 -8.53 20.16 -31.30
N ASN A 129 -8.97 19.64 -30.16
CA ASN A 129 -10.07 20.21 -29.39
C ASN A 129 -9.79 21.66 -28.97
N THR A 130 -8.56 21.99 -28.60
CA THR A 130 -8.18 23.37 -28.25
C THR A 130 -8.31 24.29 -29.46
N LEU A 131 -7.81 23.87 -30.63
CA LEU A 131 -7.86 24.66 -31.85
C LEU A 131 -9.31 24.88 -32.35
N GLU A 132 -10.15 23.86 -32.29
CA GLU A 132 -11.57 23.96 -32.67
C GLU A 132 -12.37 24.91 -31.76
N ASN A 133 -12.04 24.96 -30.47
CA ASN A 133 -12.70 25.87 -29.53
C ASN A 133 -12.05 27.27 -29.48
N TYR A 134 -10.83 27.43 -30.00
CA TYR A 134 -10.18 28.74 -30.14
C TYR A 134 -10.69 29.53 -31.36
N SER A 135 -11.32 28.85 -32.32
CA SER A 135 -11.93 29.47 -33.50
C SER A 135 -13.39 29.90 -33.31
N LYS A 136 -13.94 29.75 -32.08
CA LYS A 136 -15.25 30.27 -31.67
C LYS A 136 -15.06 31.44 -30.72
#